data_AF-A0A413QUC9-F1
#
_entry.id   AF-A0A413QUC9-F1
#
_cell.length_a   1.000
_cell.length_b   1.000
_cell.length_c   1.000
_cell.angle_alpha   90.00
_cell.angle_beta   90.00
_cell.angle_gamma   90.00
#
_symmetry.space_group_name_H-M   'P 1'
#
loop_
_entity.id
_entity.type
_entity.pdbx_description
1 polymer ?
#
loop_
_entity_poly.entity_id
_entity_poly.type
_entity_poly.pdbx_seq_one_letter_code
_entity_poly.pdbx_strand_id
1 'polypeptide(L)' 'MDHDIYKGLPPILMAKDVSEFLRIGMNQAYEIINEIGFRHGRTVRCTKNQLVGFVEGGGRNEDGTTRTAAMD' A
#
# COMPACT_ATOMS: atom_id res chain seq x y z
N MET A 1 -15.68 -11.78 17.15
CA MET A 1 -15.69 -12.46 15.83
C MET A 1 -14.82 -11.61 14.94
N ASP A 2 -13.61 -12.08 14.64
CA ASP A 2 -12.65 -11.42 13.75
C ASP A 2 -13.31 -11.18 12.40
N HIS A 3 -13.71 -9.93 12.16
CA HIS A 3 -14.02 -9.49 10.82
C HIS A 3 -12.67 -9.40 10.10
N ASP A 4 -12.24 -10.50 9.46
CA ASP A 4 -11.14 -10.47 8.51
C ASP A 4 -11.58 -9.56 7.36
N ILE A 5 -11.40 -8.25 7.52
CA ILE A 5 -11.80 -7.21 6.56
C ILE A 5 -11.16 -7.45 5.19
N TYR A 6 -10.10 -8.25 5.15
CA TYR A 6 -9.37 -8.65 3.97
C TYR A 6 -9.93 -9.94 3.31
N LYS A 7 -10.94 -10.61 3.87
CA LYS A 7 -11.49 -11.88 3.35
C LYS A 7 -12.06 -11.74 1.94
N GLY A 8 -12.55 -10.56 1.59
CA GLY A 8 -13.08 -10.25 0.25
C GLY A 8 -12.01 -9.95 -0.79
N LEU A 9 -10.73 -9.80 -0.40
CA LEU A 9 -9.67 -9.42 -1.34
C LEU A 9 -9.15 -10.62 -2.12
N PRO A 10 -8.93 -10.46 -3.44
CA PRO A 10 -8.26 -11.48 -4.24
C PRO A 10 -6.81 -11.70 -3.75
N PRO A 11 -6.22 -12.88 -4.02
CA PRO A 11 -4.84 -13.16 -3.62
C PRO A 11 -3.83 -12.22 -4.28
N ILE A 12 -4.14 -11.74 -5.49
CA ILE A 12 -3.35 -10.76 -6.24
C ILE A 12 -4.24 -9.55 -6.52
N LEU A 13 -3.75 -8.38 -6.14
CA LEU A 13 -4.44 -7.10 -6.27
C LEU A 13 -3.76 -6.23 -7.32
N MET A 14 -4.56 -5.45 -8.04
CA MET A 14 -4.13 -4.36 -8.88
C MET A 14 -4.40 -3.01 -8.19
N ALA A 15 -3.89 -1.92 -8.77
CA ALA A 15 -4.07 -0.57 -8.21
C ALA A 15 -5.56 -0.23 -8.00
N LYS A 16 -6.45 -0.68 -8.88
CA LYS A 16 -7.90 -0.49 -8.71
C LYS A 16 -8.43 -1.15 -7.44
N ASP A 17 -7.99 -2.38 -7.15
CA ASP A 17 -8.49 -3.15 -6.01
C ASP A 17 -7.97 -2.54 -4.70
N VAL A 18 -6.73 -2.02 -4.71
CA VAL A 18 -6.15 -1.24 -3.60
C VAL A 18 -6.92 0.08 -3.40
N SER A 19 -7.22 0.81 -4.48
CA SER A 19 -8.00 2.05 -4.43
C SER A 19 -9.39 1.83 -3.86
N GLU A 20 -10.10 0.79 -4.32
CA GLU A 20 -11.43 0.44 -3.84
C GLU A 20 -11.41 -0.01 -2.37
N PHE A 21 -10.45 -0.85 -1.99
CA PHE A 21 -10.35 -1.38 -0.63
C PHE A 21 -9.99 -0.30 0.40
N LEU A 22 -8.99 0.54 0.11
CA LEU A 22 -8.53 1.60 1.01
C LEU A 22 -9.36 2.89 0.90
N ARG A 23 -10.26 2.96 -0.09
CA ARG A 23 -11.08 4.15 -0.42
C ARG A 23 -10.22 5.40 -0.68
N ILE A 24 -9.12 5.21 -1.41
CA ILE A 24 -8.15 6.26 -1.77
C ILE A 24 -8.18 6.54 -3.27
N GLY A 25 -7.58 7.66 -3.69
CA GLY A 25 -7.46 7.99 -5.11
C GLY A 25 -6.56 7.01 -5.87
N MET A 26 -6.81 6.85 -7.18
CA MET A 26 -6.04 5.93 -8.03
C MET A 26 -4.53 6.24 -8.04
N ASN A 27 -4.14 7.52 -7.97
CA ASN A 27 -2.72 7.90 -7.91
C ASN A 27 -2.05 7.37 -6.63
N GLN A 28 -2.70 7.54 -5.48
CA GLN A 28 -2.18 7.02 -4.19
C GLN A 28 -2.13 5.50 -4.20
N ALA A 29 -3.12 4.83 -4.80
CA ALA A 29 -3.10 3.38 -4.95
C ALA A 29 -1.95 2.91 -5.86
N TYR A 30 -1.61 3.68 -6.91
CA TYR A 30 -0.43 3.42 -7.71
C TYR A 30 0.86 3.64 -6.92
N GLU A 31 0.96 4.66 -6.07
CA GLU A 31 2.14 4.85 -5.21
C GLU A 31 2.33 3.65 -4.28
N ILE A 32 1.27 3.23 -3.57
CA ILE A 32 1.30 2.08 -2.66
C ILE A 32 1.68 0.79 -3.41
N ILE A 33 1.05 0.51 -4.55
CA ILE A 33 1.34 -0.74 -5.28
C ILE A 33 2.73 -0.76 -5.91
N ASN A 34 3.31 0.40 -6.23
CA ASN A 34 4.69 0.48 -6.69
C ASN A 34 5.68 0.31 -5.53
N GLU A 35 5.31 0.70 -4.31
CA GLU A 35 6.13 0.52 -3.11
C GLU A 35 6.16 -0.95 -2.65
N ILE A 36 5.00 -1.60 -2.58
CA ILE A 36 4.87 -2.94 -1.96
C ILE A 36 4.76 -4.08 -2.96
N GLY A 37 4.52 -3.77 -4.24
CA GLY A 37 4.17 -4.75 -5.26
C GLY A 37 5.36 -5.25 -6.08
N PHE A 38 5.04 -6.04 -7.10
CA PHE A 38 5.97 -6.58 -8.08
C PHE A 38 5.41 -6.36 -9.49
N ARG A 39 6.32 -6.24 -10.46
CA ARG A 39 5.95 -6.10 -11.87
C ARG A 39 5.68 -7.47 -12.48
N HIS A 40 4.52 -7.64 -13.12
CA HIS A 40 4.18 -8.80 -13.92
C HIS A 40 3.73 -8.33 -15.30
N GLY A 41 4.60 -8.56 -16.30
CA GLY A 41 4.44 -8.01 -17.64
C GLY A 41 4.44 -6.47 -17.62
N ARG A 42 3.36 -5.87 -18.13
CA ARG A 42 3.18 -4.40 -18.20
C ARG A 42 2.47 -3.81 -16.97
N THR A 43 2.09 -4.63 -16.00
CA THR A 43 1.29 -4.21 -14.84
C THR A 43 2.05 -4.40 -13.54
N VAL A 44 1.83 -3.51 -12.58
CA VAL A 44 2.30 -3.67 -11.19
C VAL A 44 1.15 -4.22 -10.35
N ARG A 45 1.46 -5.22 -9.52
CA ARG A 45 0.48 -5.97 -8.71
C ARG A 45 1.06 -6.20 -7.31
N CYS A 46 0.24 -6.39 -6.30
CA CYS A 46 0.71 -6.84 -4.99
C CYS A 46 -0.09 -8.06 -4.52
N THR A 47 0.48 -8.84 -3.62
CA THR A 47 -0.24 -9.93 -2.95
C THR A 47 -1.11 -9.39 -1.83
N LYS A 48 -2.17 -10.12 -1.47
CA LYS A 48 -3.00 -9.81 -0.29
C LYS A 48 -2.15 -9.57 0.95
N ASN A 49 -1.17 -10.44 1.20
CA ASN A 49 -0.31 -10.34 2.39
C ASN A 49 0.57 -9.08 2.38
N GLN A 50 1.04 -8.62 1.22
CA GLN A 50 1.79 -7.37 1.10
C GLN A 50 0.91 -6.16 1.45
N LEU A 51 -0.33 -6.12 0.94
CA LEU A 51 -1.27 -5.06 1.28
C LEU A 51 -1.64 -5.08 2.77
N VAL A 52 -1.92 -6.26 3.33
CA VAL A 52 -2.21 -6.45 4.77
C VAL A 52 -1.02 -5.95 5.59
N GLY A 53 0.20 -6.39 5.27
CA GLY A 53 1.41 -5.95 5.97
C GLY A 53 1.65 -4.43 5.88
N PHE A 54 1.30 -3.80 4.76
CA PHE A 54 1.37 -2.34 4.63
C PHE A 54 0.36 -1.61 5.51
N VAL A 55 -0.90 -2.09 5.54
CA VAL A 55 -1.98 -1.47 6.31
C VAL A 55 -1.79 -1.68 7.81
N GLU A 56 -1.48 -2.90 8.24
CA GLU A 56 -1.32 -3.26 9.65
C GLU A 56 0.06 -2.86 10.21
N GLY A 57 1.10 -2.89 9.38
CA GLY A 57 2.46 -2.46 9.73
C GLY A 57 2.63 -0.94 9.84
N GLY A 58 1.56 -0.17 9.60
CA GLY A 58 1.57 1.28 9.63
C GLY A 58 2.47 1.86 8.55
N GLY A 59 2.04 1.73 7.29
CA GLY A 59 2.73 2.26 6.09
C GLY A 59 3.59 3.48 6.39
N ARG A 60 4.90 3.26 6.49
CA ARG A 60 5.89 4.28 6.83
C ARG A 60 6.99 4.25 5.80
N ASN A 61 6.88 5.18 4.87
CA ASN A 61 7.94 6.17 4.67
C ASN A 61 7.27 7.54 4.55
N GLU A 62 6.75 8.06 5.67
CA GLU A 62 6.79 9.50 5.88
C GLU A 62 8.28 9.85 5.96
N ASP A 63 8.86 10.25 4.84
CA ASP A 63 10.15 10.95 4.78
C ASP A 63 9.94 12.36 5.38
N GLY A 64 9.63 12.36 6.66
CA GLY A 64 9.48 13.51 7.55
C GLY A 64 10.76 13.73 8.35
N THR A 65 11.94 13.37 7.83
CA THR A 65 13.17 14.04 8.27
C THR A 65 13.27 15.36 7.51
N THR A 66 12.44 16.31 7.98
CA THR A 66 12.86 17.70 8.02
C THR A 66 14.28 17.72 8.58
N ARG A 67 15.27 18.04 7.74
CA ARG A 67 16.58 18.50 8.22
C ARG A 67 16.34 19.84 8.93
N THR A 68 15.90 19.78 10.19
CA THR A 68 15.98 20.87 11.15
C THR A 68 16.65 20.32 12.40
N ALA A 69 17.97 20.21 12.31
CA ALA A 69 18.85 20.64 13.37
C ALA A 69 19.65 21.79 12.72
N ALA A 70 19.23 23.05 12.83
CA ALA A 70 19.42 23.90 14.01
C ALA A 70 20.87 23.80 14.53
N MET A 71 21.73 24.65 13.94
CA MET A 71 22.78 25.45 14.58
C MET A 71 23.55 24.84 15.77
N ASP A 72 24.83 24.52 15.53
CA ASP A 72 25.98 25.29 16.06
C ASP A 72 27.12 25.24 15.04
#